data_AF-A0A941G852-F1
#
_entry.id   AF-A0A941G852-F1
#
_cell.length_a   1.000
_cell.length_b   1.000
_cell.length_c   1.000
_cell.angle_alpha   90.00
_cell.angle_beta   90.00
_cell.angle_gamma   90.00
#
_symmetry.space_group_name_H-M   'P 1'
#
loop_
_entity.id
_entity.type
_entity.pdbx_description
1 polymer ?
#
loop_
_entity_poly.entity_id
_entity_poly.type
_entity_poly.pdbx_seq_one_letter_code
_entity_poly.pdbx_strand_id
1 'polypeptide(L)'
;KESVGVQEFHQAMNKGFKADMTGPLFKRGVVGNIRRILAESSQPGESVNWHVLYVDNAMHPGASGGPLFNANGEAVGVVSQRAVTFVDSGKQVLSMPSGCTVVVSLTPLELVLRRFRNAGK
;
A
#
# COMPACT_ATOMS: atom_id res chain seq x y z
N LYS A 1 -37.33 23.26 2.91
CA LYS A 1 -37.67 21.83 2.67
C LYS A 1 -36.35 21.07 2.71
N GLU A 2 -36.14 20.23 3.71
CA GLU A 2 -34.98 19.32 3.72
C GLU A 2 -35.09 18.33 2.56
N SER A 3 -33.96 17.96 1.97
CA SER A 3 -33.93 16.96 0.91
C SER A 3 -34.18 15.57 1.49
N VAL A 4 -34.64 14.66 0.64
CA VAL A 4 -34.92 13.26 1.02
C VAL A 4 -33.70 12.62 1.70
N GLY A 5 -32.49 12.85 1.19
CA GLY A 5 -31.26 12.32 1.78
C GLY A 5 -30.92 12.87 3.18
N VAL A 6 -31.34 14.10 3.50
CA VAL A 6 -31.12 14.68 4.84
C VAL A 6 -32.04 14.00 5.86
N GLN A 7 -33.29 13.74 5.49
CA GLN A 7 -34.24 13.06 6.38
C GLN A 7 -33.86 11.60 6.62
N GLU A 8 -33.37 10.90 5.59
CA GLU A 8 -32.86 9.52 5.70
C GLU A 8 -31.66 9.44 6.65
N PHE A 9 -30.72 10.39 6.55
CA PHE A 9 -29.56 10.48 7.44
C PHE A 9 -29.95 10.66 8.91
N HIS A 10 -30.85 11.60 9.20
CA HIS A 10 -31.32 11.84 10.57
C HIS A 10 -32.07 10.65 11.17
N GLN A 11 -32.89 9.96 10.37
CA GLN A 11 -33.60 8.76 10.81
C GLN A 11 -32.64 7.59 11.08
N ALA A 12 -31.56 7.45 10.31
CA ALA A 12 -30.54 6.44 10.55
C ALA A 12 -29.79 6.73 11.87
N MET A 13 -29.32 7.96 12.05
CA MET A 13 -28.58 8.36 13.27
C MET A 13 -29.40 8.17 14.55
N ASN A 14 -30.70 8.46 14.52
CA ASN A 14 -31.59 8.31 15.67
C ASN A 14 -31.89 6.85 16.07
N LYS A 15 -31.68 5.88 15.17
CA LYS A 15 -31.87 4.43 15.46
C LYS A 15 -30.65 3.78 16.12
N GLY A 16 -29.66 4.57 16.57
CA GLY A 16 -28.38 4.06 17.07
C GLY A 16 -27.55 3.39 15.98
N PHE A 17 -27.85 3.70 14.71
CA PHE A 17 -27.20 3.12 13.56
C PHE A 17 -25.77 3.67 13.51
N LYS A 18 -24.81 2.89 14.03
CA LYS A 18 -23.45 2.90 13.51
C LYS A 18 -23.55 2.42 12.08
N ALA A 19 -23.98 3.29 11.17
CA ALA A 19 -23.77 3.02 9.76
C ALA A 19 -22.26 2.83 9.62
N ASP A 20 -21.83 1.61 9.34
CA ASP A 20 -20.57 1.39 8.66
C ASP A 20 -20.74 2.03 7.27
N MET A 21 -20.63 3.36 7.23
CA MET A 21 -20.49 4.15 6.01
C MET A 21 -19.08 3.98 5.44
N THR A 22 -18.24 3.16 6.09
CA THR A 22 -16.84 2.95 5.78
C THR A 22 -16.64 1.65 5.02
N GLY A 23 -17.42 1.49 3.94
CA GLY A 23 -17.01 0.61 2.85
C GLY A 23 -15.53 0.86 2.48
N PRO A 24 -14.85 -0.11 1.86
CA PRO A 24 -13.41 -0.04 1.63
C PRO A 24 -13.02 1.30 0.98
N LEU A 25 -12.13 2.04 1.65
CA LEU A 25 -11.66 3.33 1.15
C LEU A 25 -10.56 3.10 0.11
N PHE A 26 -10.87 3.37 -1.15
CA PHE A 26 -9.89 3.32 -2.23
C PHE A 26 -9.24 4.68 -2.43
N LYS A 27 -7.91 4.68 -2.55
CA LYS A 27 -7.13 5.87 -2.86
C LYS A 27 -6.36 5.65 -4.15
N ARG A 28 -6.55 6.56 -5.09
CA ARG A 28 -5.69 6.64 -6.27
C ARG A 28 -4.40 7.35 -5.88
N GLY A 29 -3.28 6.88 -6.42
CA GLY A 29 -1.99 7.52 -6.29
C GLY A 29 -1.20 7.41 -7.59
N VAL A 30 -0.16 8.22 -7.70
CA VAL A 30 0.77 8.20 -8.84
C VAL A 30 2.07 7.54 -8.37
N VAL A 31 2.62 6.62 -9.17
CA VAL A 31 3.94 6.06 -8.86
C VAL A 31 5.00 7.11 -9.18
N GLY A 32 5.57 7.73 -8.14
CA GLY A 32 6.61 8.74 -8.28
C GLY A 32 8.02 8.14 -8.43
N ASN A 33 8.24 6.92 -7.94
CA ASN A 33 9.51 6.22 -8.07
C ASN A 33 9.35 4.70 -7.93
N ILE A 34 10.23 3.94 -8.59
CA ILE A 34 10.34 2.50 -8.45
C ILE A 34 11.82 2.16 -8.22
N ARG A 35 12.10 1.47 -7.12
CA ARG A 35 13.43 0.93 -6.81
C ARG A 35 13.42 -0.58 -6.99
N ARG A 36 14.22 -1.07 -7.93
CA ARG A 36 14.44 -2.49 -8.12
C ARG A 36 15.52 -2.98 -7.16
N ILE A 37 15.22 -4.05 -6.44
CA ILE A 37 16.15 -4.74 -5.57
C ILE A 37 16.32 -6.16 -6.12
N LEU A 38 17.57 -6.50 -6.43
CA LEU A 38 17.98 -7.80 -6.92
C LEU A 38 18.89 -8.43 -5.87
N ALA A 39 18.50 -9.61 -5.39
CA ALA A 39 19.35 -10.46 -4.56
C ALA A 39 19.70 -11.72 -5.36
N GLU A 40 20.98 -12.00 -5.51
CA GLU A 40 21.48 -13.16 -6.23
C GLU A 40 22.10 -14.15 -5.24
N SER A 41 21.77 -15.42 -5.39
CA SER A 41 22.39 -16.52 -4.66
C SER A 41 23.70 -16.92 -5.32
N SER A 42 24.61 -17.51 -4.55
CA SER A 42 25.82 -18.16 -5.09
C SER A 42 25.50 -19.40 -5.93
N GLN A 43 24.26 -19.92 -5.83
CA GLN A 43 23.80 -21.03 -6.66
C GLN A 43 23.24 -20.52 -8.01
N PRO A 44 23.63 -21.11 -9.15
CA PRO A 44 23.14 -20.72 -10.46
C PRO A 44 21.61 -20.84 -10.55
N GLY A 45 20.93 -19.79 -11.05
CA GLY A 45 19.49 -19.80 -11.32
C GLY A 45 18.59 -19.43 -10.13
N GLU A 46 19.19 -18.97 -9.03
CA GLU A 46 18.49 -18.51 -7.85
C GLU A 46 18.73 -17.02 -7.60
N SER A 47 17.82 -16.20 -8.14
CA SER A 47 17.76 -14.77 -7.86
C SER A 47 16.35 -14.38 -7.40
N VAL A 48 16.29 -13.39 -6.51
CA VAL A 48 15.05 -12.78 -6.03
C VAL A 48 15.03 -11.36 -6.54
N ASN A 49 14.02 -11.01 -7.31
CA ASN A 49 13.78 -9.65 -7.74
C ASN A 49 12.53 -9.11 -7.05
N TRP A 50 12.61 -7.90 -6.52
CA TRP A 50 11.44 -7.17 -6.05
C TRP A 50 11.55 -5.69 -6.26
N HIS A 51 10.41 -5.04 -6.28
CA HIS A 51 10.30 -3.60 -6.46
C HIS A 51 9.75 -2.94 -5.19
N VAL A 52 10.35 -1.82 -4.82
CA VAL A 52 9.83 -0.89 -3.82
C VAL A 52 9.29 0.31 -4.58
N LEU A 53 7.97 0.52 -4.51
CA LEU A 53 7.29 1.61 -5.18
C LEU A 53 7.04 2.73 -4.18
N TYR A 54 7.26 3.95 -4.63
CA TYR A 54 6.88 5.16 -3.91
C TYR A 54 5.67 5.74 -4.62
N VAL A 55 4.52 5.65 -3.95
CA VAL A 55 3.23 6.08 -4.49
C VAL A 55 2.85 7.39 -3.81
N ASP A 56 2.68 8.45 -4.59
CA ASP A 56 2.14 9.71 -4.11
C ASP A 56 0.64 9.53 -3.84
N ASN A 57 0.30 9.38 -2.55
CA ASN A 57 -1.07 9.36 -2.06
C ASN A 57 -1.10 9.79 -0.58
N ALA A 58 -2.27 10.28 -0.14
CA ALA A 58 -2.48 10.54 1.28
C ALA A 58 -2.61 9.21 2.04
N MET A 59 -1.61 8.82 2.82
CA MET A 59 -1.67 7.66 3.72
C MET A 59 -2.31 8.04 5.07
N HIS A 60 -3.09 7.13 5.66
CA HIS A 60 -3.50 7.21 7.06
C HIS A 60 -3.02 5.97 7.82
N PRO A 61 -2.92 6.05 9.16
CA PRO A 61 -2.81 4.87 10.00
C PRO A 61 -3.84 3.81 9.61
N GLY A 62 -3.45 2.53 9.67
CA GLY A 62 -4.29 1.41 9.24
C GLY A 62 -4.29 1.12 7.73
N ALA A 63 -3.65 1.93 6.89
CA ALA A 63 -3.48 1.58 5.46
C ALA A 63 -2.39 0.52 5.21
N SER A 64 -1.48 0.32 6.18
CA SER A 64 -0.45 -0.73 6.11
C SER A 64 -1.08 -2.11 6.03
N GLY A 65 -0.51 -2.99 5.19
CA GLY A 65 -1.06 -4.31 4.88
C GLY A 65 -2.11 -4.30 3.77
N GLY A 66 -2.60 -3.12 3.38
CA GLY A 66 -3.57 -3.00 2.29
C GLY A 66 -2.96 -3.29 0.91
N PRO A 67 -3.73 -3.85 -0.04
CA PRO A 67 -3.26 -4.12 -1.39
C PRO A 67 -3.13 -2.83 -2.22
N LEU A 68 -2.12 -2.79 -3.09
CA LEU A 68 -2.04 -1.86 -4.21
C LEU A 68 -2.57 -2.57 -5.46
N PHE A 69 -3.54 -1.97 -6.13
CA PHE A 69 -4.09 -2.46 -7.40
C PHE A 69 -3.60 -1.65 -8.58
N ASN A 70 -3.36 -2.29 -9.72
CA ASN A 70 -3.16 -1.60 -11.00
C ASN A 70 -4.51 -1.22 -11.64
N ALA A 71 -4.47 -0.60 -12.83
CA ALA A 71 -5.66 -0.15 -13.54
C ALA A 71 -6.60 -1.29 -13.98
N ASN A 72 -6.12 -2.54 -14.03
CA ASN A 72 -6.90 -3.73 -14.37
C ASN A 72 -7.58 -4.36 -13.14
N GLY A 73 -7.35 -3.82 -11.94
CA GLY A 73 -7.85 -4.40 -10.68
C GLY A 73 -6.99 -5.56 -10.14
N GLU A 74 -5.78 -5.74 -10.68
CA GLU A 74 -4.86 -6.79 -10.23
C GLU A 74 -4.03 -6.28 -9.05
N ALA A 75 -3.90 -7.09 -7.99
CA ALA A 75 -3.02 -6.77 -6.87
C ALA A 75 -1.56 -6.87 -7.31
N VAL A 76 -0.80 -5.80 -7.16
CA VAL A 76 0.61 -5.70 -7.60
C VAL A 76 1.58 -5.44 -6.46
N GLY A 77 1.08 -5.07 -5.27
CA GLY A 77 1.92 -4.84 -4.10
C GLY A 77 1.13 -4.73 -2.80
N VAL A 78 1.86 -4.61 -1.69
CA VAL A 78 1.32 -4.39 -0.36
C VAL A 78 1.85 -3.07 0.19
N VAL A 79 0.94 -2.24 0.69
CA VAL A 79 1.27 -0.99 1.38
C VAL A 79 2.04 -1.32 2.64
N SER A 80 3.25 -0.78 2.76
CA SER A 80 4.10 -0.99 3.93
C SER A 80 3.94 0.18 4.90
N GLN A 81 4.41 1.37 4.54
CA GLN A 81 4.47 2.51 5.45
C GLN A 81 4.48 3.84 4.71
N ARG A 82 4.32 4.94 5.43
CA ARG A 82 4.57 6.29 4.90
C ARG A 82 6.07 6.45 4.64
N ALA A 83 6.42 6.97 3.48
CA ALA A 83 7.80 7.27 3.14
C ALA A 83 8.31 8.44 4.00
N VAL A 84 9.56 8.32 4.42
CA VAL A 84 10.27 9.28 5.25
C VAL A 84 11.50 9.73 4.48
N THR A 85 11.74 11.04 4.45
CA THR A 85 12.95 11.65 3.95
C THR A 85 13.75 12.23 5.12
N PHE A 86 15.06 12.28 4.95
CA PHE A 86 15.96 12.89 5.92
C PHE A 86 16.41 14.25 5.42
N VAL A 87 16.33 15.26 6.27
CA VAL A 87 16.76 16.63 5.98
C VAL A 87 17.84 17.01 6.97
N ASP A 88 19.01 17.39 6.47
CA ASP A 88 20.08 17.93 7.29
C ASP A 88 19.83 19.43 7.53
N SER A 89 19.59 19.80 8.79
CA SER A 89 19.42 21.19 9.20
C SER A 89 20.75 21.87 9.58
N GLY A 90 21.89 21.19 9.43
CA GLY A 90 23.23 21.63 9.86
C GLY A 90 23.49 21.47 11.36
N LYS A 91 22.45 21.28 12.18
CA LYS A 91 22.55 20.98 13.63
C LYS A 91 22.20 19.53 13.95
N GLN A 92 21.30 18.94 13.16
CA GLN A 92 20.79 17.58 13.32
C GLN A 92 20.11 17.12 12.03
N VAL A 93 20.10 15.81 11.81
CA VAL A 93 19.35 15.17 10.73
C VAL A 93 17.92 14.93 11.22
N LEU A 94 16.95 15.53 10.54
CA LEU A 94 15.52 15.43 10.85
C LEU A 94 14.84 14.41 9.92
N SER A 95 13.93 13.63 10.50
CA SER A 95 13.07 12.70 9.78
C SER A 95 11.73 13.38 9.45
N MET A 96 11.41 13.50 8.17
CA MET A 96 10.18 14.16 7.70
C MET A 96 9.37 13.24 6.79
N PRO A 97 8.03 13.19 6.92
CA PRO A 97 7.19 12.50 5.95
C PRO A 97 7.36 13.09 4.55
N SER A 98 7.59 12.25 3.54
CA SER A 98 7.82 12.72 2.16
C SER A 98 6.55 12.91 1.34
N GLY A 99 5.37 12.72 1.94
CA GLY A 99 4.07 12.74 1.24
C GLY A 99 3.76 11.48 0.43
N CYS A 100 4.71 10.55 0.29
CA CYS A 100 4.50 9.28 -0.42
C CYS A 100 4.22 8.11 0.53
N THR A 101 3.68 7.03 -0.02
CA THR A 101 3.57 5.71 0.58
C THR A 101 4.56 4.75 -0.05
N VAL A 102 5.21 3.93 0.78
CA VAL A 102 6.07 2.83 0.35
C VAL A 102 5.22 1.59 0.16
N VAL A 103 5.32 0.98 -1.02
CA VAL A 103 4.68 -0.28 -1.38
C VAL A 103 5.74 -1.30 -1.77
N VAL A 104 5.59 -2.54 -1.32
CA VAL A 104 6.45 -3.67 -1.72
C VAL A 104 5.70 -4.50 -2.77
N SER A 105 6.34 -4.78 -3.91
CA SER A 105 5.75 -5.59 -4.97
C SER A 105 5.51 -7.04 -4.55
N LEU A 106 4.54 -7.71 -5.17
CA LEU A 106 4.28 -9.14 -4.92
C LEU A 106 5.26 -10.10 -5.61
N THR A 107 6.19 -9.62 -6.44
CA THR A 107 7.12 -10.44 -7.23
C THR A 107 7.87 -11.53 -6.44
N PRO A 108 8.33 -11.31 -5.19
CA PRO A 108 8.92 -12.38 -4.37
C PRO A 108 8.03 -13.60 -4.14
N LEU A 109 6.71 -13.42 -4.12
CA LEU A 109 5.77 -14.52 -3.91
C LEU A 109 5.84 -15.53 -5.06
N GLU A 110 6.16 -15.11 -6.28
CA GLU A 110 6.34 -16.02 -7.41
C GLU A 110 7.49 -16.99 -7.17
N LEU A 111 8.60 -16.50 -6.59
CA LEU A 111 9.74 -17.35 -6.22
C LEU A 111 9.36 -18.33 -5.11
N VAL A 112 8.66 -17.84 -4.08
CA VAL A 112 8.19 -18.66 -2.96
C VAL A 112 7.28 -19.77 -3.49
N LEU A 113 6.33 -19.44 -4.37
CA LEU A 113 5.45 -20.40 -5.03
C LEU A 113 6.23 -21.42 -5.88
N ARG A 114 7.26 -20.97 -6.62
CA ARG A 114 8.15 -21.87 -7.39
C ARG A 114 8.84 -22.87 -6.47
N ARG A 115 9.40 -22.41 -5.34
CA ARG A 115 10.07 -23.30 -4.37
C ARG A 115 9.10 -24.29 -3.74
N PHE A 116 7.91 -23.86 -3.32
CA PHE A 116 6.89 -24.75 -2.77
C PHE A 116 6.48 -25.84 -3.76
N ARG A 117 6.26 -25.49 -5.04
CA ARG A 117 5.93 -26.47 -6.08
C ARG A 117 7.04 -27.47 -6.35
N ASN A 118 8.30 -27.04 -6.24
CA ASN A 118 9.45 -27.91 -6.44
C ASN A 118 9.72 -28.81 -5.22
N ALA A 119 9.35 -28.39 -4.01
CA ALA A 119 9.52 -29.16 -2.78
C ALA A 119 8.39 -30.18 -2.54
N GLY A 120 7.26 -30.05 -3.22
CA GLY A 120 6.14 -31.01 -3.19
C GLY A 120 6.19 -32.09 -4.27
N LYS A 121 7.30 -32.18 -5.01
CA LYS A 121 7.66 -33.29 -5.90
C LYS A 121 8.82 -34.05 -5.31
#